data_AF-D3Z3X4-F1
#
_entry.id   AF-D3Z3X4-F1
#
_cell.length_a   1.000
_cell.length_b   1.000
_cell.length_c   1.000
_cell.angle_alpha   90.00
_cell.angle_beta   90.00
_cell.angle_gamma   90.00
#
_symmetry.space_group_name_H-M   'P 1'
#
loop_
_entity.id
_entity.type
_entity.pdbx_description
1 polymer ?
#
loop_
_entity_poly.entity_id
_entity_poly.type
_entity_poly.pdbx_seq_one_letter_code
_entity_poly.pdbx_strand_id
1 'polypeptide(L)'
;MVLDSVARIVKVQLPAYLKQLPVPDSITGFARLTVSDWLRLLPFLGVLALLGYLAVRPFFPKKKQQKDSLINLKIQKENPKVVNEINIEDLCLTKAAYCRCWRSKTVR
;
A
#
# COMPACT_ATOMS: atom_id res chain seq x y z
N MET A 1 -21.03 21.77 -20.37
CA MET A 1 -21.78 21.49 -19.13
C MET A 1 -20.90 20.99 -17.99
N VAL A 2 -20.30 19.78 -18.03
CA VAL A 2 -19.48 19.28 -16.89
C VAL A 2 -18.21 20.10 -16.68
N LEU A 3 -17.51 20.45 -17.76
CA LEU A 3 -16.26 21.23 -17.68
C LEU A 3 -16.49 22.66 -17.16
N ASP A 4 -17.62 23.27 -17.51
CA ASP A 4 -18.01 24.61 -17.03
C ASP A 4 -18.31 24.61 -15.53
N SER A 5 -18.98 23.55 -15.04
CA SER A 5 -19.23 23.35 -13.61
C SER A 5 -17.93 23.16 -12.84
N VAL A 6 -17.01 22.33 -13.34
CA VAL A 6 -15.68 22.13 -12.73
C VAL A 6 -14.89 23.44 -12.73
N ALA A 7 -14.88 24.17 -13.84
CA ALA A 7 -14.21 25.45 -13.94
C ALA A 7 -14.76 26.47 -12.93
N ARG A 8 -16.08 26.49 -12.70
CA ARG A 8 -16.71 27.36 -11.70
C ARG A 8 -16.34 26.97 -10.27
N ILE A 9 -16.29 25.67 -9.95
CA ILE A 9 -15.84 25.19 -8.64
C ILE A 9 -14.40 25.65 -8.38
N VAL A 10 -13.50 25.40 -9.34
CA VAL A 10 -12.07 25.69 -9.20
C VAL A 10 -11.80 27.19 -9.14
N LYS A 11 -12.43 27.99 -10.01
CA LYS A 11 -12.11 29.41 -10.15
C LYS A 11 -12.88 30.32 -9.19
N VAL A 12 -14.05 29.90 -8.72
CA VAL A 12 -14.96 30.77 -7.96
C VAL A 12 -15.20 30.23 -6.57
N GLN A 13 -15.69 28.99 -6.45
CA GLN A 13 -16.13 28.46 -5.16
C GLN A 13 -14.95 28.13 -4.24
N LEU A 14 -13.89 27.52 -4.78
CA LEU A 14 -12.73 27.14 -3.99
C LEU A 14 -12.01 28.37 -3.40
N PRO A 15 -11.68 29.44 -4.17
CA PRO A 15 -11.07 30.63 -3.58
C PRO A 15 -11.99 31.37 -2.61
N ALA A 16 -13.30 31.40 -2.87
CA ALA A 16 -14.26 32.00 -1.95
C ALA A 16 -14.33 31.24 -0.62
N TYR A 17 -14.34 29.91 -0.67
CA TYR A 17 -14.28 29.06 0.52
C TYR A 17 -12.97 29.27 1.29
N LEU A 18 -11.82 29.21 0.60
CA LEU A 18 -10.50 29.37 1.21
C LEU A 18 -10.34 30.73 1.93
N LYS A 19 -10.89 31.81 1.38
CA LYS A 19 -10.88 33.14 2.01
C LYS A 19 -11.74 33.24 3.27
N GLN A 20 -12.71 32.34 3.45
CA GLN A 20 -13.61 32.32 4.59
C GLN A 20 -13.13 31.40 5.73
N LEU A 21 -12.03 30.67 5.55
CA LEU A 21 -11.51 29.83 6.63
C LEU A 21 -10.93 30.69 7.77
N PRO A 22 -11.22 30.35 9.04
CA PRO A 22 -10.66 31.02 10.20
C PRO A 22 -9.21 30.52 10.43
N VAL A 23 -8.29 30.84 9.53
CA VAL A 23 -6.87 30.53 9.70
C VAL A 23 -6.22 31.65 10.51
N PRO A 24 -5.73 31.38 11.74
CA PRO A 24 -5.10 32.42 12.54
C PRO A 24 -3.71 32.78 12.00
N ASP A 25 -3.37 34.07 12.07
CA ASP A 25 -2.08 34.59 11.61
C ASP A 25 -0.89 34.22 12.52
N SER A 26 -1.16 33.61 13.68
CA SER A 26 -0.15 33.20 14.65
C SER A 26 -0.44 31.81 15.22
N ILE A 27 0.63 31.10 15.60
CA ILE A 27 0.55 29.76 16.20
C ILE A 27 -0.26 29.80 17.51
N THR A 28 -0.16 30.88 18.27
CA THR A 28 -0.96 31.13 19.50
C THR A 28 -2.44 31.38 19.22
N GLY A 29 -2.80 31.78 18.01
CA GLY A 29 -4.19 32.03 17.62
C GLY A 29 -5.02 30.74 17.49
N PHE A 30 -4.39 29.59 17.25
CA PHE A 30 -5.09 28.31 17.21
C PHE A 30 -5.73 27.92 18.55
N ALA A 31 -5.14 28.36 19.67
CA ALA A 31 -5.69 28.13 21.01
C ALA A 31 -6.96 28.96 21.29
N ARG A 32 -7.26 29.97 20.47
CA ARG A 32 -8.41 30.88 20.63
C ARG A 32 -9.58 30.54 19.71
N LEU A 33 -9.46 29.51 18.87
CA LEU A 33 -10.52 29.07 17.96
C LEU A 33 -11.67 28.42 18.72
N THR A 34 -12.90 28.75 18.31
CA THR A 34 -14.09 28.09 18.85
C THR A 34 -14.27 26.69 18.26
N VAL A 35 -15.10 25.85 18.89
CA VAL A 35 -15.40 24.49 18.39
C VAL A 35 -15.95 24.53 16.97
N SER A 36 -16.78 25.53 16.63
CA SER A 36 -17.29 25.72 15.27
C SER A 36 -16.21 26.07 14.26
N ASP A 37 -15.19 26.84 14.66
CA ASP A 37 -14.10 27.20 13.76
C ASP A 37 -13.21 25.99 13.47
N TRP A 38 -12.95 25.18 14.50
CA TRP A 38 -12.26 23.90 14.35
C TRP A 38 -12.99 22.96 13.39
N LEU A 39 -14.32 22.83 13.50
CA LEU A 39 -15.14 22.02 12.58
C LEU A 39 -15.02 22.50 11.12
N ARG A 40 -15.00 23.83 10.91
CA ARG A 40 -14.83 24.42 9.56
C ARG A 40 -13.43 24.19 8.98
N LEU A 41 -12.41 24.07 9.84
CA LEU A 41 -11.02 23.81 9.44
C LEU A 41 -10.75 22.34 9.10
N LEU A 42 -11.55 21.40 9.62
CA LEU A 42 -11.34 19.95 9.43
C LEU A 42 -11.13 19.52 7.97
N PRO A 43 -11.93 19.95 6.97
CA PRO A 43 -11.75 19.52 5.59
C PRO A 43 -10.39 19.97 5.04
N PHE A 44 -10.00 21.20 5.34
CA PHE A 44 -8.72 21.78 4.91
C PHE A 44 -7.54 21.06 5.57
N LEU A 45 -7.59 20.85 6.89
CA LEU A 45 -6.58 20.10 7.62
C LEU A 45 -6.47 18.65 7.15
N GLY A 46 -7.60 18.00 6.84
CA GLY A 46 -7.62 16.65 6.28
C GLY A 46 -6.91 16.55 4.93
N VAL A 47 -7.14 17.52 4.04
CA VAL A 47 -6.44 17.59 2.75
C VAL A 47 -4.93 17.82 2.95
N LEU A 48 -4.54 18.75 3.83
CA LEU A 48 -3.13 19.01 4.13
C LEU A 48 -2.44 17.78 4.74
N ALA A 49 -3.09 17.10 5.68
CA ALA A 49 -2.58 15.88 6.29
C ALA A 49 -2.42 14.75 5.26
N LEU A 50 -3.38 14.58 4.35
CA LEU A 50 -3.30 13.60 3.27
C LEU A 50 -2.14 13.90 2.32
N LEU A 51 -2.00 15.16 1.87
CA LEU A 51 -0.91 15.57 0.99
C LEU A 51 0.46 15.39 1.67
N GLY A 52 0.57 15.80 2.94
CA GLY A 52 1.77 15.59 3.74
C GLY A 52 2.12 14.11 3.90
N TYR A 53 1.13 13.27 4.21
CA TYR A 53 1.33 11.82 4.28
C TYR A 53 1.82 11.26 2.95
N LEU A 54 1.17 11.60 1.83
CA LEU A 54 1.57 11.12 0.50
C LEU A 54 2.96 11.60 0.09
N ALA A 55 3.34 12.82 0.48
CA ALA A 55 4.67 13.38 0.22
C ALA A 55 5.77 12.66 1.02
N VAL A 56 5.52 12.31 2.29
CA VAL A 56 6.54 11.68 3.14
C VAL A 56 6.54 10.14 3.02
N ARG A 57 5.41 9.51 2.68
CA ARG A 57 5.25 8.05 2.49
C ARG A 57 6.35 7.37 1.66
N PRO A 58 6.82 7.90 0.51
CA PRO A 58 7.87 7.25 -0.26
C PRO A 58 9.24 7.25 0.41
N PHE A 59 9.50 8.17 1.33
CA PHE A 59 10.77 8.27 2.07
C PHE A 59 10.84 7.31 3.27
N PHE A 60 9.69 6.84 3.75
CA PHE A 60 9.67 5.77 4.73
C PHE A 60 9.98 4.44 4.04
N PRO A 61 11.01 3.70 4.49
CA PRO A 61 11.26 2.38 3.96
C PRO A 61 10.02 1.54 4.22
N LYS A 62 9.33 1.14 3.16
CA LYS A 62 8.39 0.03 3.26
C LYS A 62 9.19 -1.08 3.89
N LYS A 63 8.84 -1.53 5.10
CA LYS A 63 9.27 -2.85 5.55
C LYS A 63 8.84 -3.77 4.41
N LYS A 64 9.78 -4.18 3.56
CA LYS A 64 9.59 -5.39 2.79
C LYS A 64 9.31 -6.36 3.91
N GLN A 65 8.04 -6.75 4.07
CA GLN A 65 7.80 -8.10 4.53
C GLN A 65 8.46 -8.94 3.44
N GLN A 66 9.78 -9.08 3.54
CA GLN A 66 10.50 -10.23 3.09
C GLN A 66 9.95 -11.33 4.00
N LYS A 67 8.69 -11.71 3.73
CA LYS A 67 8.32 -13.11 3.85
C LYS A 67 9.27 -13.73 2.86
N ASP A 68 10.37 -14.27 3.37
CA ASP A 68 11.29 -15.07 2.58
C ASP A 68 10.43 -15.88 1.63
N SER A 69 10.56 -15.57 0.34
CA SER A 69 9.62 -16.02 -0.66
C SER A 69 9.57 -17.54 -0.58
N LEU A 70 8.46 -18.08 -0.08
CA LEU A 70 8.35 -19.50 0.16
C LEU A 70 8.42 -20.20 -1.20
N ILE A 71 9.52 -20.91 -1.44
CA ILE A 71 9.72 -21.64 -2.70
C ILE A 71 8.70 -22.77 -2.77
N ASN A 72 8.60 -23.61 -1.74
CA ASN A 72 7.56 -24.62 -1.62
C ASN A 72 6.27 -24.00 -1.08
N LEU A 73 5.16 -24.08 -1.81
CA LEU A 73 3.86 -23.57 -1.36
C LEU A 73 2.91 -24.65 -0.85
N LYS A 74 3.03 -25.90 -1.33
CA LYS A 74 1.97 -26.91 -1.18
C LYS A 74 2.45 -28.34 -0.91
N ILE A 75 3.69 -28.68 -1.22
CA ILE A 75 4.15 -30.08 -1.21
C ILE A 75 4.60 -30.45 0.21
N GLN A 76 4.00 -31.50 0.79
CA GLN A 76 4.38 -32.13 2.07
C GLN A 76 4.74 -31.12 3.18
N LYS A 77 3.76 -30.30 3.59
CA LYS A 77 3.98 -29.19 4.53
C LYS A 77 4.07 -29.63 5.98
N GLU A 78 3.56 -30.81 6.27
CA GLU A 78 3.70 -31.55 7.51
C GLU A 78 5.13 -32.05 7.74
N ASN A 79 5.92 -32.24 6.68
CA ASN A 79 7.30 -32.68 6.79
C ASN A 79 8.24 -31.45 6.96
N PRO A 80 9.02 -31.37 8.04
CA PRO A 80 9.95 -30.26 8.25
C PRO A 80 11.02 -30.15 7.16
N LYS A 81 11.35 -31.25 6.47
CA LYS A 81 12.31 -31.28 5.36
C LYS A 81 11.96 -32.36 4.35
N VAL A 82 11.43 -31.94 3.20
CA VAL A 82 11.11 -32.84 2.10
C VAL A 82 12.39 -33.17 1.32
N VAL A 83 12.75 -34.46 1.29
CA VAL A 83 13.90 -35.02 0.56
C VAL A 83 13.39 -36.18 -0.28
N ASN A 84 13.82 -36.25 -1.54
CA ASN A 84 13.52 -37.35 -2.45
C ASN A 84 14.83 -38.06 -2.80
N GLU A 85 14.90 -39.34 -2.49
CA GLU A 85 16.01 -40.22 -2.85
C GLU A 85 15.63 -41.03 -4.08
N ILE A 86 16.60 -41.22 -4.99
CA ILE A 86 16.37 -41.88 -6.27
C ILE A 86 17.54 -42.83 -6.52
N ASN A 87 17.23 -44.11 -6.61
CA ASN A 87 18.19 -45.13 -7.02
C ASN A 87 18.40 -45.03 -8.52
N ILE A 88 19.65 -45.08 -8.96
CA ILE A 88 20.02 -44.87 -10.37
C ILE A 88 19.61 -46.08 -11.21
N GLU A 89 19.59 -47.25 -10.59
CA GLU A 89 19.26 -48.54 -11.17
C GLU A 89 17.77 -48.63 -11.55
N ASP A 90 16.91 -47.91 -10.82
CA ASP A 90 15.46 -47.91 -11.01
C ASP A 90 15.01 -46.91 -12.10
N LEU A 91 15.92 -46.19 -12.75
CA LEU A 91 15.59 -45.32 -13.88
C LEU A 91 15.29 -46.17 -15.13
N CYS A 92 14.02 -46.56 -15.30
CA CYS A 92 13.54 -47.28 -16.48
C CYS A 92 13.64 -46.49 -17.80
N LEU A 93 13.87 -45.17 -17.73
CA LEU A 93 13.94 -44.29 -18.89
C LEU A 93 15.36 -43.79 -19.10
N THR A 94 15.78 -43.70 -20.36
CA THR A 94 17.09 -43.13 -20.77
C THR A 94 17.29 -41.68 -20.33
N LYS A 95 16.20 -40.96 -20.01
CA LYS A 95 16.23 -39.60 -19.47
C LYS A 95 15.06 -39.37 -18.52
N ALA A 96 15.36 -38.82 -17.35
CA ALA A 96 14.37 -38.36 -16.38
C ALA A 96 14.53 -36.86 -16.11
N ALA A 97 13.41 -36.19 -15.79
CA ALA A 97 13.38 -34.79 -15.39
C ALA A 97 12.73 -34.67 -14.02
N TYR A 98 13.42 -33.99 -13.10
CA TYR A 98 12.96 -33.81 -11.72
C TYR A 98 12.62 -32.35 -11.43
N CYS A 99 11.61 -32.14 -10.59
CA CYS A 99 11.14 -30.82 -10.23
C CYS A 99 12.15 -30.09 -9.34
N ARG A 100 12.54 -28.87 -9.71
CA ARG A 100 13.34 -27.96 -8.87
C ARG A 100 12.57 -26.72 -8.40
N CYS A 101 11.34 -26.55 -8.88
CA CYS A 101 10.54 -25.35 -8.66
C CYS A 101 9.41 -25.52 -7.63
N TRP A 102 9.16 -26.74 -7.15
CA TRP A 102 8.06 -27.05 -6.22
C TRP A 102 6.67 -26.69 -6.76
N ARG A 103 6.49 -26.78 -8.09
CA ARG A 103 5.20 -26.55 -8.76
C ARG A 103 4.70 -27.76 -9.54
N SER A 104 5.51 -28.81 -9.67
CA SER A 104 5.07 -30.02 -10.34
C SER A 104 3.91 -30.65 -9.58
N LYS A 105 2.89 -31.07 -10.32
CA LYS A 105 1.79 -31.88 -9.77
C LYS A 105 2.20 -33.35 -9.63
N THR A 106 3.19 -33.78 -10.41
CA THR A 106 3.82 -35.09 -10.30
C THR A 106 5.01 -34.99 -9.37
N VAL A 107 4.86 -35.54 -8.17
CA VAL A 107 5.98 -35.84 -7.29
C VAL A 107 6.44 -37.23 -7.69
N ARG A 108 7.63 -37.31 -8.32
CA ARG A 108 8.38 -38.55 -8.48
C ARG A 108 9.59 -38.45 -7.58
#